data_AF-C8S087-F1
#
_entry.id   AF-C8S087-F1
#
_cell.length_a   1.000
_cell.length_b   1.000
_cell.length_c   1.000
_cell.angle_alpha   90.00
_cell.angle_beta   90.00
_cell.angle_gamma   90.00
#
_symmetry.space_group_name_H-M   'P 1'
#
loop_
_entity.id
_entity.type
_entity.pdbx_description
1 polymer ?
#
loop_
_entity_poly.entity_id
_entity_poly.type
_entity_poly.pdbx_seq_one_letter_code
_entity_poly.pdbx_strand_id
1 'polypeptide(L)'
;MADWMTQTPVPNTWPRPPAALPHIRLDEPPVGARVCVAGLVLVRQRPGTAKGVIFLTLEDETAVCNVVVWAQVYEKFRRAVISGRLLRVTGRLQREAGVVHVVAEVIEDLSPLLDRLLQPEAAPEG
;
A
#
# COMPACT_ATOMS: atom_id res chain seq x y z
N MET A 1 9.75 -37.93 29.74
CA MET A 1 10.82 -36.92 29.81
C MET A 1 10.85 -36.19 28.48
N ALA A 2 10.53 -34.89 28.51
CA ALA A 2 10.59 -33.87 27.46
C ALA A 2 9.73 -34.06 26.19
N ASP A 3 8.51 -33.57 26.30
CA ASP A 3 7.65 -33.04 25.24
C ASP A 3 7.95 -31.52 25.13
N TRP A 4 8.38 -30.97 23.96
CA TRP A 4 8.27 -29.53 23.60
C TRP A 4 8.88 -29.04 22.25
N MET A 5 9.49 -29.83 21.37
CA MET A 5 10.09 -29.28 20.11
C MET A 5 9.25 -29.48 18.84
N THR A 6 7.95 -29.20 18.90
CA THR A 6 7.19 -28.90 17.69
C THR A 6 6.68 -27.48 17.82
N GLN A 7 7.53 -26.50 17.50
CA GLN A 7 7.02 -25.17 17.17
C GLN A 7 6.15 -25.39 15.92
N THR A 8 4.83 -25.47 16.10
CA THR A 8 3.89 -25.38 14.99
C THR A 8 4.30 -24.12 14.22
N PRO A 9 4.75 -24.22 12.95
CA PRO A 9 5.10 -23.03 12.20
C PRO A 9 3.88 -22.13 12.26
N VAL A 10 4.02 -20.94 12.85
CA VAL A 10 2.96 -19.94 12.81
C VAL A 10 2.60 -19.82 11.33
N PRO A 11 1.36 -20.11 10.92
CA PRO A 11 0.98 -19.90 9.54
C PRO A 11 1.32 -18.44 9.25
N ASN A 12 2.04 -18.17 8.16
CA ASN A 12 2.42 -16.82 7.78
C ASN A 12 1.14 -16.01 7.48
N THR A 13 0.51 -15.44 8.52
CA THR A 13 -0.76 -14.72 8.44
C THR A 13 -0.46 -13.23 8.32
N TRP A 14 -0.05 -12.83 7.11
CA TRP A 14 -0.06 -11.45 6.71
C TRP A 14 -1.45 -11.07 6.13
N PRO A 15 -1.95 -9.84 6.35
CA PRO A 15 -3.23 -9.37 5.83
C PRO A 15 -3.37 -9.51 4.31
N ARG A 16 -4.47 -10.10 3.84
CA ARG A 16 -4.78 -10.26 2.41
C ARG A 16 -5.75 -9.17 1.96
N PRO A 17 -5.71 -8.74 0.68
CA PRO A 17 -6.74 -7.85 0.12
C PRO A 17 -8.15 -8.35 0.45
N PRO A 18 -9.07 -7.47 0.90
CA PRO A 18 -8.96 -6.01 0.91
C PRO A 18 -8.26 -5.41 2.16
N ALA A 19 -7.85 -6.22 3.14
CA ALA A 19 -7.18 -5.75 4.34
C ALA A 19 -5.78 -5.23 4.02
N ALA A 20 -5.45 -4.05 4.53
CA ALA A 20 -4.14 -3.43 4.33
C ALA A 20 -3.06 -4.13 5.15
N LEU A 21 -1.96 -4.46 4.50
CA LEU A 21 -0.72 -4.92 5.10
C LEU A 21 0.06 -3.69 5.61
N PRO A 22 0.44 -3.65 6.90
CA PRO A 22 1.33 -2.60 7.41
C PRO A 22 2.64 -2.55 6.63
N HIS A 23 3.14 -1.35 6.36
CA HIS A 23 4.27 -1.16 5.45
C HIS A 23 5.55 -1.83 5.96
N ILE A 24 5.74 -1.89 7.29
CA ILE A 24 6.86 -2.59 7.93
C ILE A 24 6.86 -4.12 7.70
N ARG A 25 5.77 -4.70 7.21
CA ARG A 25 5.62 -6.15 6.99
C ARG A 25 5.69 -6.55 5.51
N LEU A 26 6.07 -5.66 4.60
CA LEU A 26 6.10 -5.90 3.14
C LEU A 26 7.10 -6.99 2.70
N ASP A 27 8.01 -7.36 3.58
CA ASP A 27 9.00 -8.42 3.45
C ASP A 27 8.45 -9.82 3.78
N GLU A 28 7.32 -9.93 4.49
CA GLU A 28 6.73 -11.23 4.86
C GLU A 28 6.05 -11.99 3.71
N PRO A 29 5.26 -11.35 2.81
CA PRO A 29 4.62 -12.07 1.71
C PRO A 29 5.65 -12.54 0.68
N PRO A 30 5.42 -13.65 -0.04
CA PRO A 30 6.31 -14.07 -1.12
C PRO A 30 6.27 -13.09 -2.32
N VAL A 31 7.30 -13.11 -3.16
CA VAL A 31 7.31 -12.33 -4.42
C VAL A 31 6.11 -12.74 -5.28
N GLY A 32 5.47 -11.77 -5.93
CA GLY A 32 4.26 -11.98 -6.75
C GLY A 32 2.97 -12.11 -5.94
N ALA A 33 3.06 -12.17 -4.60
CA ALA A 33 1.89 -12.16 -3.73
C ALA A 33 1.08 -10.88 -3.95
N ARG A 34 -0.24 -11.06 -4.02
CA ARG A 34 -1.18 -9.95 -4.12
C ARG A 34 -1.45 -9.39 -2.72
N VAL A 35 -1.12 -8.12 -2.53
CA VAL A 35 -1.21 -7.38 -1.25
C VAL A 35 -2.08 -6.15 -1.44
N CYS A 36 -2.59 -5.63 -0.32
CA CYS A 36 -3.26 -4.33 -0.25
C CYS A 36 -2.46 -3.49 0.74
N VAL A 37 -2.19 -2.23 0.42
CA VAL A 37 -1.55 -1.26 1.31
C VAL A 37 -2.38 0.02 1.31
N ALA A 38 -2.34 0.79 2.39
CA ALA A 38 -2.93 2.12 2.43
C ALA A 38 -1.98 3.09 3.11
N GLY A 39 -1.81 4.28 2.55
CA GLY A 39 -0.87 5.26 3.08
C GLY A 39 -1.01 6.64 2.45
N LEU A 40 -0.47 7.64 3.15
CA LEU A 40 -0.37 9.02 2.67
C LEU A 40 0.62 9.09 1.53
N VAL A 41 0.28 9.84 0.48
CA VAL A 41 1.19 9.97 -0.66
C VAL A 41 2.24 11.04 -0.37
N LEU A 42 3.49 10.61 -0.21
CA LEU A 42 4.63 11.50 0.01
C LEU A 42 5.20 12.04 -1.30
N VAL A 43 5.43 11.15 -2.26
CA VAL A 43 6.18 11.47 -3.49
C VAL A 43 5.48 10.89 -4.69
N ARG A 44 5.52 11.65 -5.80
CA ARG A 44 5.13 11.21 -7.15
C ARG A 44 6.27 11.50 -8.11
N GLN A 45 6.76 10.48 -8.80
CA GLN A 45 7.79 10.65 -9.82
C GLN A 45 7.32 10.04 -11.13
N ARG A 46 7.52 10.78 -12.23
CA ARG A 46 7.34 10.30 -13.59
C ARG A 46 8.63 10.56 -14.37
N PRO A 47 9.60 9.64 -14.32
CA PRO A 47 10.86 9.82 -15.02
C PRO A 47 10.61 9.97 -16.53
N GLY A 48 11.23 10.96 -17.17
CA GLY A 48 11.02 11.23 -18.60
C GLY A 48 11.43 10.08 -19.52
N THR A 49 12.29 9.18 -19.04
CA THR A 49 12.84 8.03 -19.77
C THR A 49 12.07 6.73 -19.54
N ALA A 50 11.18 6.66 -18.54
CA ALA A 50 10.46 5.44 -18.17
C ALA A 50 9.08 5.43 -18.83
N LYS A 51 8.92 4.66 -19.92
CA LYS A 51 7.72 4.43 -20.78
C LYS A 51 6.34 4.60 -20.12
N GLY A 52 5.97 5.82 -19.72
CA GLY A 52 4.72 6.11 -19.02
C GLY A 52 4.61 5.52 -17.60
N VAL A 53 5.72 5.17 -16.94
CA VAL A 53 5.70 4.64 -15.56
C VAL A 53 5.65 5.79 -14.56
N ILE A 54 4.84 5.62 -13.52
CA ILE A 54 4.79 6.52 -12.37
C ILE A 54 5.19 5.73 -11.12
N PHE A 55 6.02 6.35 -10.29
CA PHE A 55 6.37 5.86 -8.97
C PHE A 55 5.65 6.70 -7.91
N LEU A 56 5.01 6.03 -6.96
CA LEU A 56 4.45 6.65 -5.76
C LEU A 56 5.21 6.15 -4.54
N THR A 57 5.43 7.02 -3.57
CA THR A 57 5.84 6.62 -2.23
C THR A 57 4.68 6.87 -1.28
N LEU A 58 4.19 5.81 -0.64
CA LEU A 58 3.16 5.87 0.39
C LEU A 58 3.80 5.73 1.77
N GLU A 59 3.23 6.36 2.78
CA GLU A 59 3.63 6.21 4.18
C GLU A 59 2.42 5.85 5.04
N ASP A 60 2.61 4.84 5.89
CA ASP A 60 1.79 4.64 7.10
C ASP A 60 2.65 4.92 8.33
N GLU A 61 2.08 4.81 9.53
CA GLU A 61 2.80 5.07 10.78
C GLU A 61 3.98 4.12 11.05
N THR A 62 4.12 3.05 10.25
CA THR A 62 5.12 1.99 10.45
C THR A 62 6.31 2.10 9.51
N ALA A 63 6.09 2.45 8.24
CA ALA A 63 7.14 2.57 7.22
C ALA A 63 6.63 3.21 5.91
N VAL A 64 7.52 3.28 4.91
CA VAL A 64 7.18 3.68 3.53
C VAL A 64 7.00 2.47 2.60
N CYS A 65 6.12 2.61 1.62
CA CYS A 65 5.85 1.65 0.56
C CYS A 65 6.08 2.29 -0.81
N ASN A 66 6.93 1.68 -1.63
CA ASN A 66 7.14 2.10 -3.00
C ASN A 66 6.14 1.41 -3.93
N VAL A 67 5.37 2.19 -4.68
CA VAL A 67 4.36 1.69 -5.61
C VAL A 67 4.77 2.02 -7.04
N VAL A 68 4.71 1.01 -7.91
CA VAL A 68 4.92 1.17 -9.35
C VAL A 68 3.57 1.16 -10.05
N VAL A 69 3.29 2.22 -10.81
CA VAL A 69 2.06 2.39 -11.58
C VAL A 69 2.41 2.44 -13.06
N TRP A 70 2.05 1.36 -13.77
CA TRP A 70 2.21 1.28 -15.21
C TRP A 70 1.16 2.12 -15.94
N ALA A 71 1.48 2.54 -17.17
CA ALA A 71 0.64 3.43 -17.97
C ALA A 71 -0.84 3.00 -18.03
N GLN A 72 -1.10 1.70 -18.27
CA GLN A 72 -2.47 1.17 -18.35
C GLN A 72 -3.26 1.34 -17.04
N VAL A 73 -2.59 1.14 -15.89
CA VAL A 73 -3.20 1.32 -14.56
C VAL A 73 -3.37 2.81 -14.27
N TYR A 74 -2.37 3.63 -14.61
CA TYR A 74 -2.47 5.08 -14.49
C TYR A 74 -3.65 5.64 -15.29
N GLU A 75 -3.84 5.26 -16.55
CA GLU A 75 -4.96 5.76 -17.36
C GLU A 75 -6.31 5.38 -16.73
N LYS A 76 -6.42 4.18 -16.17
CA LYS A 76 -7.64 3.72 -15.47
C LYS A 76 -7.92 4.46 -14.17
N PHE A 77 -6.88 4.80 -13.41
CA PHE A 77 -6.99 5.41 -12.07
C PHE A 77 -6.40 6.83 -12.01
N ARG A 78 -6.45 7.55 -13.13
CA ARG A 78 -5.73 8.81 -13.35
C ARG A 78 -5.97 9.83 -12.24
N ARG A 79 -7.23 10.02 -11.84
CA ARG A 79 -7.59 10.98 -10.79
C ARG A 79 -6.91 10.64 -9.45
N ALA A 80 -7.04 9.39 -9.01
CA ALA A 80 -6.43 8.94 -7.75
C ALA A 80 -4.91 9.12 -7.76
N VAL A 81 -4.24 8.72 -8.87
CA VAL A 81 -2.79 8.84 -9.00
C VAL A 81 -2.32 10.30 -8.96
N ILE A 82 -3.03 11.22 -9.63
CA ILE A 82 -2.62 12.63 -9.70
C ILE A 82 -2.91 13.37 -8.39
N SER A 83 -4.11 13.24 -7.84
CA SER A 83 -4.59 14.14 -6.77
C SER A 83 -4.79 13.49 -5.40
N GLY A 84 -4.80 12.16 -5.30
CA GLY A 84 -5.13 11.47 -4.05
C GLY A 84 -4.09 11.71 -2.95
N ARG A 85 -4.46 12.26 -1.81
CA ARG A 85 -3.58 12.49 -0.66
C ARG A 85 -3.40 11.24 0.20
N LEU A 86 -4.44 10.43 0.27
CA LEU A 86 -4.44 9.11 0.93
C LEU A 86 -4.90 8.08 -0.08
N LEU A 87 -4.10 7.04 -0.32
CA LEU A 87 -4.42 6.02 -1.31
C LEU A 87 -4.47 4.64 -0.66
N ARG A 88 -5.41 3.81 -1.13
CA ARG A 88 -5.34 2.36 -0.99
C ARG A 88 -4.92 1.76 -2.31
N VAL A 89 -3.89 0.92 -2.28
CA VAL A 89 -3.33 0.27 -3.46
C VAL A 89 -3.38 -1.24 -3.25
N THR A 90 -4.09 -1.93 -4.14
CA THR A 90 -3.96 -3.39 -4.27
C THR A 90 -3.07 -3.70 -5.46
N GLY A 91 -2.08 -4.56 -5.25
CA GLY A 91 -1.07 -4.86 -6.26
C GLY A 91 -0.26 -6.11 -5.93
N ARG A 92 0.81 -6.35 -6.68
CA ARG A 92 1.70 -7.50 -6.49
C ARG A 92 3.07 -7.06 -6.00
N LEU A 93 3.62 -7.80 -5.05
CA LEU A 93 4.99 -7.56 -4.60
C LEU A 93 6.01 -7.93 -5.65
N GLN A 94 6.98 -7.04 -5.82
CA GLN A 94 8.22 -7.29 -6.53
C GLN A 94 9.39 -6.93 -5.62
N ARG A 95 10.51 -7.62 -5.80
CA ARG A 95 11.76 -7.36 -5.08
C ARG A 95 12.85 -7.19 -6.11
N GLU A 96 13.50 -6.03 -6.09
CA GLU A 96 14.59 -5.72 -7.01
C GLU A 96 15.67 -4.94 -6.24
N ALA A 97 16.92 -5.39 -6.36
CA ALA A 97 18.07 -4.76 -5.70
C ALA A 97 17.88 -4.47 -4.19
N GLY A 98 17.16 -5.33 -3.48
CA GLY A 98 16.89 -5.19 -2.04
C GLY A 98 15.73 -4.25 -1.68
N VAL A 99 15.05 -3.66 -2.67
CA VAL A 99 13.89 -2.80 -2.48
C VAL A 99 12.61 -3.58 -2.80
N VAL A 100 11.60 -3.43 -1.93
CA VAL A 100 10.26 -3.99 -2.15
C VAL A 100 9.38 -2.96 -2.84
N HIS A 101 8.74 -3.38 -3.92
CA HIS A 101 7.76 -2.58 -4.67
C HIS A 101 6.40 -3.26 -4.70
N VAL A 102 5.33 -2.48 -4.61
CA VAL A 102 3.97 -2.92 -4.96
C VAL A 102 3.66 -2.47 -6.38
N VAL A 103 3.58 -3.41 -7.32
CA VAL A 103 3.09 -3.12 -8.68
C VAL A 103 1.57 -3.01 -8.63
N ALA A 104 1.05 -1.80 -8.84
CA ALA A 104 -0.36 -1.50 -8.67
C ALA A 104 -1.24 -2.22 -9.71
N GLU A 105 -2.38 -2.73 -9.26
CA GLU A 105 -3.46 -3.27 -10.09
C GLU A 105 -4.76 -2.47 -9.91
N VAL A 106 -5.04 -2.04 -8.67
CA VAL A 106 -6.20 -1.22 -8.29
C VAL A 106 -5.73 -0.10 -7.36
N ILE A 107 -6.19 1.12 -7.63
CA ILE A 107 -5.87 2.30 -6.83
C ILE A 107 -7.17 3.00 -6.47
N GLU A 108 -7.35 3.25 -5.18
CA GLU A 108 -8.53 3.90 -4.62
C GLU A 108 -8.11 5.17 -3.87
N ASP A 109 -8.81 6.25 -4.15
CA ASP A 109 -8.61 7.53 -3.49
C ASP A 109 -9.40 7.58 -2.18
N LEU A 110 -8.68 7.52 -1.06
CA LEU A 110 -9.23 7.59 0.29
C LEU A 110 -9.12 9.00 0.89
N SER A 111 -8.71 10.01 0.11
CA SER A 111 -8.61 11.40 0.58
C SER A 111 -9.87 11.93 1.26
N PRO A 112 -11.11 11.56 0.86
CA PRO A 112 -12.31 11.98 1.58
C PRO A 112 -12.34 11.57 3.06
N LEU A 113 -11.59 10.53 3.46
CA LEU A 113 -11.46 10.14 4.86
C LEU A 113 -10.64 11.17 5.67
N LEU A 114 -9.66 11.81 5.04
CA LEU A 114 -8.90 12.88 5.68
C LEU A 114 -9.78 14.11 5.95
N ASP A 115 -10.71 14.40 5.03
CA ASP A 115 -11.62 15.54 5.19
C ASP A 115 -12.56 15.35 6.39
N ARG A 116 -12.86 14.10 6.76
CA ARG A 116 -13.62 13.78 7.97
C ARG A 116 -12.88 14.10 9.27
N LEU A 117 -11.55 14.10 9.27
CA LEU A 117 -10.75 14.47 10.45
C LEU A 117 -10.83 15.98 10.75
N LEU A 118 -11.19 16.78 9.74
CA LEU A 118 -11.36 18.22 9.87
C LEU A 118 -12.78 18.61 10.27
N GLN A 119 -13.73 17.66 10.26
CA GLN A 119 -15.08 17.90 10.74
C GLN A 119 -15.03 17.99 12.26
N PRO A 120 -15.58 19.07 12.88
CA PRO A 120 -15.70 19.11 14.32
C PRO A 120 -16.48 17.88 14.79
N GLU A 121 -15.95 17.20 15.80
CA GLU A 121 -16.67 16.11 16.47
C GLU A 121 -18.04 16.66 16.86
N ALA A 122 -19.12 16.03 16.37
CA ALA A 122 -20.46 16.43 16.74
C ALA A 122 -20.51 16.41 18.28
N ALA A 123 -20.65 17.59 18.89
CA ALA A 123 -20.72 17.70 20.33
C ALA A 123 -21.80 16.71 20.81
N PRO A 124 -21.53 15.88 21.82
CA PRO A 124 -22.55 14.97 22.33
C PRO A 124 -23.77 15.81 22.70
N GLU A 125 -24.93 15.47 22.13
CA GLU A 125 -26.20 16.09 22.53
C GLU A 125 -26.36 15.83 24.03
N GLY A 126 -26.49 16.94 24.78
CA GLY A 126 -26.56 16.94 26.24
C GLY A 126 -27.81 16.30 26.81
#